data_AF-A0A844WNV8-F1
#
_entry.id   AF-A0A844WNV8-F1
#
_cell.length_a   1.000
_cell.length_b   1.000
_cell.length_c   1.000
_cell.angle_alpha   90.00
_cell.angle_beta   90.00
_cell.angle_gamma   90.00
#
_symmetry.space_group_name_H-M   'P 1'
#
loop_
_entity.id
_entity.type
_entity.pdbx_description
1 polymer ?
#
loop_
_entity_poly.entity_id
_entity_poly.type
_entity_poly.pdbx_seq_one_letter_code
_entity_poly.pdbx_strand_id
1 'polypeptide(L)'
;MSDWGDLATAIMGNTVLYDPNNPCTSYKYVKAGYRELDWIRICRIPLALFGKDGAFPGHYWIEIIHDNEDIIDKHIKVAREKYKTEAEIINLGNVKSANGFRESYGWYPARFPFTITLNTDPMIAAHAPFQSFDIKEAGTLNGDSKGRREQDESKRLNHITKREAGRKTMNNNLSIYAFDPHQCSRFHKGEIKMMSHPYLLPNDNRTKEDIIEEIRKFANSFYDKYSKEWSWYNDGYNEVNCHTFLFLLLGHVGLADPIIAEDKDEHFKKYFKNIKKRKKEKPIYFQILTKLEDISKKIKENYEYKVAC
;
A
#
# COMPACT_ATOMS: atom_id res chain seq x y z
N MET A 1 36.47 21.89 -19.08
CA MET A 1 35.56 22.44 -18.06
C MET A 1 34.39 21.49 -17.99
N SER A 2 34.37 20.71 -16.91
CA SER A 2 33.46 19.61 -16.63
C SER A 2 32.21 20.11 -15.94
N ASP A 3 31.04 19.69 -16.40
CA ASP A 3 29.81 19.73 -15.62
C ASP A 3 29.19 18.33 -15.67
N TRP A 4 29.37 17.59 -14.57
CA TRP A 4 28.83 16.25 -14.33
C TRP A 4 27.76 16.38 -13.25
N GLY A 5 26.60 16.91 -13.64
CA GLY A 5 25.41 16.95 -12.81
C GLY A 5 24.44 15.85 -13.21
N ASP A 6 24.77 14.59 -12.95
CA ASP A 6 23.81 13.47 -12.93
C ASP A 6 24.47 12.23 -12.32
N LEU A 7 24.18 11.97 -11.04
CA LEU A 7 24.29 10.62 -10.51
C LEU A 7 23.33 10.41 -9.34
N ALA A 8 22.24 9.73 -9.69
CA ALA A 8 21.35 9.04 -8.79
C ALA A 8 22.13 8.27 -7.73
N THR A 9 21.89 8.60 -6.46
CA THR A 9 22.28 7.78 -5.31
C THR A 9 21.02 7.55 -4.50
N ALA A 10 20.60 6.30 -4.37
CA ALA A 10 19.54 5.90 -3.47
C ALA A 10 19.97 6.23 -2.02
N ILE A 11 19.44 7.32 -1.48
CA ILE A 11 19.61 7.72 -0.08
C ILE A 11 18.40 7.16 0.69
N MET A 12 18.59 6.03 1.38
CA MET A 12 17.72 5.70 2.51
C MET A 12 18.07 6.66 3.65
N GLY A 13 17.31 7.74 3.75
CA GLY A 13 17.55 8.81 4.69
C GLY A 13 17.58 8.33 6.14
N ASN A 14 18.76 8.37 6.75
CA ASN A 14 18.92 8.72 8.15
C ASN A 14 19.81 9.96 8.18
N THR A 15 19.21 11.14 8.19
CA THR A 15 19.91 12.38 8.48
C THR A 15 20.30 12.36 9.96
N VAL A 16 21.57 12.09 10.25
CA VAL A 16 22.15 12.49 11.54
C VAL A 16 22.18 14.02 11.58
N LEU A 17 22.03 14.61 12.76
CA LEU A 17 22.17 16.06 12.95
C LEU A 17 23.48 16.55 12.33
N TYR A 18 23.40 17.58 11.49
CA TYR A 18 24.56 18.28 10.94
C TYR A 18 25.41 18.83 12.10
N ASP A 19 26.62 18.29 12.27
CA ASP A 19 27.66 18.84 13.14
C ASP A 19 28.62 19.67 12.27
N PRO A 20 28.63 21.01 12.37
CA PRO A 20 29.54 21.85 11.59
C PRO A 20 31.02 21.60 11.90
N ASN A 21 31.36 20.87 12.97
CA ASN A 21 32.73 20.49 13.31
C ASN A 21 33.14 19.10 12.79
N ASN A 22 32.20 18.34 12.21
CA ASN A 22 32.47 17.02 11.65
C ASN A 22 31.61 16.79 10.39
N PRO A 23 32.08 17.21 9.20
CA PRO A 23 31.29 17.24 7.96
C PRO A 23 30.98 15.84 7.38
N CYS A 24 31.35 14.77 8.10
CA CYS A 24 31.18 13.42 7.62
C CYS A 24 29.70 13.02 7.56
N THR A 25 29.21 12.72 6.36
CA THR A 25 27.86 12.18 6.17
C THR A 25 27.92 10.64 6.17
N SER A 26 27.19 10.00 7.08
CA SER A 26 27.07 8.54 7.10
C SER A 26 25.91 8.08 6.22
N TYR A 27 26.19 7.27 5.21
CA TYR A 27 25.18 6.64 4.37
C TYR A 27 25.06 5.15 4.72
N LYS A 28 23.82 4.66 4.67
CA LYS A 28 23.49 3.26 4.88
C LYS A 28 23.06 2.65 3.56
N TYR A 29 23.79 1.64 3.10
CA TYR A 29 23.48 0.90 1.88
C TYR A 29 23.33 -0.58 2.20
N VAL A 30 22.65 -1.33 1.33
CA VAL A 30 22.63 -2.80 1.43
C VAL A 30 23.82 -3.33 0.62
N LYS A 31 24.52 -4.33 1.17
CA LYS A 31 25.69 -4.98 0.55
C LYS A 31 25.43 -5.37 -0.90
N ALA A 32 26.50 -5.35 -1.70
CA ALA A 32 26.51 -5.81 -3.08
C ALA A 32 25.79 -7.17 -3.25
N GLY A 33 24.92 -7.23 -4.26
CA GLY A 33 24.08 -8.38 -4.57
C GLY A 33 22.60 -8.17 -4.22
N TYR A 34 22.26 -7.41 -3.19
CA TYR A 34 20.86 -7.05 -2.96
C TYR A 34 20.43 -5.99 -3.98
N ARG A 35 19.29 -6.21 -4.64
CA ARG A 35 18.77 -5.31 -5.67
C ARG A 35 17.56 -4.56 -5.14
N GLU A 36 17.73 -3.26 -4.92
CA GLU A 36 16.60 -2.36 -4.65
C GLU A 36 15.68 -2.27 -5.87
N LEU A 37 14.38 -2.27 -5.63
CA LEU A 37 13.36 -2.09 -6.65
C LEU A 37 12.80 -0.67 -6.55
N ASP A 38 13.55 0.29 -7.07
CA ASP A 38 13.20 1.73 -7.08
C ASP A 38 11.88 2.05 -7.81
N TRP A 39 11.48 1.19 -8.75
CA TRP A 39 10.21 1.23 -9.46
C TRP A 39 9.03 0.60 -8.69
N ILE A 40 9.23 0.10 -7.46
CA ILE A 40 8.16 -0.30 -6.54
C ILE A 40 8.17 0.62 -5.32
N ARG A 41 7.01 1.12 -4.90
CA ARG A 41 6.86 1.85 -3.62
C ARG A 41 5.89 1.13 -2.71
N ILE A 42 6.27 0.95 -1.47
CA ILE A 42 5.38 0.50 -0.41
C ILE A 42 5.00 1.71 0.43
N CYS A 43 3.73 2.07 0.42
CA CYS A 43 3.20 3.27 1.04
C CYS A 43 2.39 2.91 2.29
N ARG A 44 2.56 3.69 3.36
CA ARG A 44 1.89 3.47 4.65
C ARG A 44 1.41 4.79 5.23
N ILE A 45 0.14 4.79 5.59
CA ILE A 45 -0.48 5.77 6.47
C ILE A 45 -0.79 5.02 7.77
N PRO A 46 -0.10 5.31 8.89
CA PRO A 46 -0.30 4.59 10.14
C PRO A 46 -1.70 4.86 10.71
N LEU A 47 -2.11 3.97 11.62
CA LEU A 47 -3.32 4.14 12.43
C LEU A 47 -3.28 5.47 13.20
N ALA A 48 -4.35 6.26 13.09
CA ALA A 48 -4.66 7.33 14.04
C ALA A 48 -6.10 7.20 14.56
N LEU A 49 -6.23 6.99 15.87
CA LEU A 49 -7.49 7.12 16.58
C LEU A 49 -7.72 8.63 16.82
N PHE A 50 -8.76 9.20 16.20
CA PHE A 50 -9.20 10.60 16.39
C PHE A 50 -8.33 11.74 15.81
N GLY A 51 -7.35 11.40 14.94
CA GLY A 51 -6.73 12.28 13.94
C GLY A 51 -6.24 13.68 14.35
N LYS A 52 -4.92 13.86 14.40
CA LYS A 52 -4.17 14.62 13.38
C LYS A 52 -2.97 13.73 13.01
N ASP A 53 -2.78 13.41 11.74
CA ASP A 53 -1.64 12.62 11.19
C ASP A 53 -1.76 11.09 10.95
N GLY A 54 -2.97 10.52 10.84
CA GLY A 54 -3.14 9.14 10.33
C GLY A 54 -4.54 8.84 9.82
N ALA A 55 -4.78 7.59 9.43
CA ALA A 55 -6.10 7.10 9.01
C ALA A 55 -6.62 6.08 10.02
N PHE A 56 -7.93 5.89 10.10
CA PHE A 56 -8.50 4.77 10.87
C PHE A 56 -8.99 3.69 9.91
N PRO A 57 -8.47 2.44 9.97
CA PRO A 57 -7.45 1.93 10.89
C PRO A 57 -5.99 2.14 10.44
N GLY A 58 -5.76 2.96 9.42
CA GLY A 58 -4.51 3.08 8.69
C GLY A 58 -4.74 2.69 7.23
N HIS A 59 -3.76 2.90 6.36
CA HIS A 59 -3.83 2.41 4.99
C HIS A 59 -2.47 2.07 4.41
N TYR A 60 -2.30 0.82 3.98
CA TYR A 60 -1.06 0.30 3.40
C TYR A 60 -1.35 -0.18 1.96
N TRP A 61 -0.48 0.18 1.02
CA TRP A 61 -0.60 -0.26 -0.37
C TRP A 61 0.77 -0.34 -1.04
N ILE A 62 0.82 -1.05 -2.16
CA ILE A 62 1.98 -1.12 -3.04
C ILE A 62 1.68 -0.36 -4.34
N GLU A 63 2.67 0.35 -4.86
CA GLU A 63 2.63 1.02 -6.15
C GLU A 63 3.75 0.50 -7.07
N ILE A 64 3.48 0.47 -8.37
CA ILE A 64 4.42 0.10 -9.43
C ILE A 64 4.55 1.31 -10.37
N ILE A 65 5.77 1.82 -10.51
CA ILE A 65 6.09 2.97 -11.33
C ILE A 65 6.38 2.51 -12.75
N HIS A 66 5.60 3.04 -13.68
CA HIS A 66 5.73 2.81 -15.12
C HIS A 66 6.12 4.11 -15.82
N ASP A 67 6.97 4.01 -16.84
CA ASP A 67 7.49 5.17 -17.57
C ASP A 67 6.40 5.96 -18.31
N ASN A 68 5.25 5.35 -18.52
CA ASN A 68 4.11 5.90 -19.24
C ASN A 68 2.97 6.40 -18.32
N GLU A 69 3.16 6.44 -17.00
CA GLU A 69 2.07 6.73 -16.05
C GLU A 69 1.47 8.14 -16.22
N ASP A 70 2.27 9.08 -16.71
CA ASP A 70 1.87 10.48 -16.93
C ASP A 70 1.25 10.73 -18.32
N ILE A 71 1.20 9.71 -19.19
CA ILE A 71 0.54 9.84 -20.50
C ILE A 71 -0.98 9.91 -20.28
N ILE A 72 -1.60 11.00 -20.75
CA ILE A 72 -3.03 11.25 -20.67
C ILE A 72 -3.64 11.27 -22.07
N ASP A 73 -4.68 10.47 -22.27
CA ASP A 73 -5.44 10.45 -23.51
C ASP A 73 -6.02 11.85 -23.82
N LYS A 74 -5.90 12.31 -25.07
CA LYS A 74 -6.31 13.66 -25.48
C LYS A 74 -7.75 13.99 -25.08
N HIS A 75 -8.68 13.05 -25.24
CA HIS A 75 -10.09 13.27 -24.92
C HIS A 75 -10.32 13.40 -23.40
N ILE A 76 -9.59 12.64 -22.57
CA ILE A 76 -9.62 12.78 -21.11
C ILE A 76 -9.02 14.11 -20.68
N LYS A 77 -7.90 14.52 -21.28
CA LYS A 77 -7.29 15.83 -21.01
C LYS A 77 -8.28 16.97 -21.28
N VAL A 78 -8.90 16.98 -22.47
CA VAL A 78 -9.92 17.98 -22.84
C VAL A 78 -11.13 17.94 -21.91
N ALA A 79 -11.60 16.76 -21.50
CA ALA A 79 -12.72 16.64 -20.57
C ALA A 79 -12.41 17.20 -19.19
N ARG A 80 -11.20 16.95 -18.67
CA ARG A 80 -10.71 17.53 -17.41
C ARG A 80 -10.60 19.06 -17.51
N GLU A 81 -10.07 19.60 -18.61
CA GLU A 81 -10.01 21.05 -18.88
C GLU A 81 -11.41 21.69 -18.95
N LYS A 82 -12.43 20.93 -19.38
CA LYS A 82 -13.84 21.34 -19.41
C LYS A 82 -14.59 21.09 -18.10
N TYR A 83 -13.89 20.75 -17.02
CA TYR A 83 -14.48 20.51 -15.70
C TYR A 83 -15.60 19.44 -15.68
N LYS A 84 -15.45 18.41 -16.53
CA LYS A 84 -16.39 17.28 -16.58
C LYS A 84 -16.35 16.43 -15.31
N THR A 85 -17.49 15.85 -14.96
CA THR A 85 -17.58 14.90 -13.83
C THR A 85 -16.93 13.56 -14.18
N GLU A 86 -16.65 12.73 -13.17
CA GLU A 86 -16.11 11.38 -13.36
C GLU A 86 -17.01 10.54 -14.28
N ALA A 87 -18.34 10.60 -14.08
CA ALA A 87 -19.30 9.90 -14.94
C ALA A 87 -19.24 10.38 -16.39
N GLU A 88 -19.16 11.69 -16.62
CA GLU A 88 -19.02 12.26 -17.97
C GLU A 88 -17.71 11.82 -18.64
N ILE A 89 -16.60 11.75 -17.90
CA ILE A 89 -15.30 11.28 -18.41
C ILE A 89 -15.35 9.80 -18.76
N ILE A 90 -15.91 8.96 -17.88
CA ILE A 90 -16.08 7.51 -18.11
C ILE A 90 -16.88 7.25 -19.38
N ASN A 91 -17.93 8.05 -19.62
CA ASN A 91 -18.80 7.91 -20.80
C ASN A 91 -18.11 8.23 -22.13
N LEU A 92 -16.91 8.85 -22.11
CA LEU A 92 -16.12 9.04 -23.34
C LEU A 92 -15.52 7.74 -23.87
N GLY A 93 -15.31 6.74 -23.00
CA GLY A 93 -14.72 5.46 -23.33
C GLY A 93 -13.31 5.56 -23.94
N ASN A 94 -12.86 4.50 -24.61
CA ASN A 94 -11.63 4.48 -25.42
C ASN A 94 -10.33 4.87 -24.69
N VAL A 95 -10.22 4.49 -23.41
CA VAL A 95 -8.98 4.63 -22.63
C VAL A 95 -7.86 3.80 -23.27
N LYS A 96 -6.72 4.44 -23.52
CA LYS A 96 -5.51 3.81 -24.08
C LYS A 96 -4.25 4.08 -23.26
N SER A 97 -4.32 5.00 -22.31
CA SER A 97 -3.17 5.44 -21.50
C SER A 97 -3.42 5.29 -20.01
N ALA A 98 -2.37 5.53 -19.22
CA ALA A 98 -2.44 5.50 -17.76
C ALA A 98 -3.30 6.64 -17.18
N ASN A 99 -3.41 7.74 -17.90
CA ASN A 99 -4.20 8.92 -17.55
C ASN A 99 -3.80 9.60 -16.23
N GLY A 100 -2.51 9.48 -15.88
CA GLY A 100 -1.93 9.97 -14.63
C GLY A 100 -2.10 9.00 -13.45
N PHE A 101 -2.73 7.84 -13.66
CA PHE A 101 -2.91 6.83 -12.62
C PHE A 101 -1.73 5.87 -12.58
N ARG A 102 -1.21 5.63 -11.39
CA ARG A 102 -0.14 4.69 -11.10
C ARG A 102 -0.72 3.32 -10.75
N GLU A 103 -0.11 2.27 -11.30
CA GLU A 103 -0.49 0.90 -10.93
C GLU A 103 -0.29 0.69 -9.44
N SER A 104 -1.33 0.23 -8.75
CA SER A 104 -1.29 0.10 -7.29
C SER A 104 -2.33 -0.87 -6.75
N TYR A 105 -2.03 -1.45 -5.58
CA TYR A 105 -2.83 -2.51 -4.96
C TYR A 105 -2.96 -2.34 -3.45
N GLY A 106 -4.19 -2.32 -2.95
CA GLY A 106 -4.55 -2.30 -1.54
C GLY A 106 -5.89 -3.00 -1.27
N TRP A 107 -6.14 -3.40 -0.03
CA TRP A 107 -7.37 -4.12 0.37
C TRP A 107 -8.31 -3.25 1.19
N TYR A 108 -9.56 -3.15 0.75
CA TYR A 108 -10.54 -2.21 1.29
C TYR A 108 -11.84 -2.87 1.67
N PRO A 109 -12.60 -2.27 2.60
CA PRO A 109 -13.99 -2.63 2.77
C PRO A 109 -14.79 -2.05 1.60
N ALA A 110 -15.73 -2.83 1.08
CA ALA A 110 -16.59 -2.43 -0.03
C ALA A 110 -17.46 -1.21 0.32
N ARG A 111 -17.74 -1.00 1.61
CA ARG A 111 -18.51 0.11 2.19
C ARG A 111 -17.92 0.51 3.55
N PHE A 112 -18.58 1.42 4.27
CA PHE A 112 -18.18 1.79 5.62
C PHE A 112 -18.32 0.58 6.56
N PRO A 113 -17.22 0.06 7.16
CA PRO A 113 -17.20 -1.29 7.74
C PRO A 113 -17.66 -1.34 9.21
N PHE A 114 -18.46 -0.40 9.69
CA PHE A 114 -18.82 -0.32 11.11
C PHE A 114 -20.24 -0.86 11.33
N THR A 115 -20.35 -1.96 12.06
CA THR A 115 -21.63 -2.50 12.52
C THR A 115 -21.72 -2.40 14.04
N ILE A 116 -22.83 -1.85 14.51
CA ILE A 116 -23.17 -1.79 15.95
C ILE A 116 -24.30 -2.79 16.20
N THR A 117 -24.05 -3.76 17.09
CA THR A 117 -25.10 -4.67 17.56
C THR A 117 -25.64 -4.13 18.87
N LEU A 118 -26.95 -3.88 18.93
CA LEU A 118 -27.62 -3.43 20.15
C LEU A 118 -27.98 -4.62 21.03
N ASN A 119 -27.92 -4.44 22.36
CA ASN A 119 -28.47 -5.43 23.27
C ASN A 119 -30.00 -5.44 23.12
N THR A 120 -30.56 -6.61 22.83
CA THR A 120 -32.01 -6.79 22.66
C THR A 120 -32.73 -7.11 23.96
N ASP A 121 -31.99 -7.44 25.04
CA ASP A 121 -32.55 -7.63 26.38
C ASP A 121 -32.72 -6.27 27.07
N PRO A 122 -33.96 -5.85 27.41
CA PRO A 122 -34.22 -4.55 28.03
C PRO A 122 -33.51 -4.32 29.37
N MET A 123 -33.27 -5.39 30.16
CA MET A 123 -32.60 -5.30 31.46
C MET A 123 -31.09 -5.06 31.30
N ILE A 124 -30.49 -5.62 30.25
CA ILE A 124 -29.07 -5.42 29.93
C ILE A 124 -28.88 -4.11 29.17
N ALA A 125 -29.76 -3.79 28.22
CA ALA A 125 -29.69 -2.61 27.36
C ALA A 125 -29.74 -1.29 28.15
N ALA A 126 -30.42 -1.26 29.30
CA ALA A 126 -30.47 -0.10 30.20
C ALA A 126 -29.09 0.29 30.77
N HIS A 127 -28.15 -0.67 30.87
CA HIS A 127 -26.81 -0.47 31.44
C HIS A 127 -25.68 -0.64 30.43
N ALA A 128 -25.93 -1.43 29.38
CA ALA A 128 -25.01 -1.67 28.27
C ALA A 128 -25.84 -1.69 26.98
N PRO A 129 -26.06 -0.56 26.29
CA PRO A 129 -26.91 -0.51 25.10
C PRO A 129 -26.32 -1.26 23.90
N PHE A 130 -25.01 -1.52 23.91
CA PHE A 130 -24.27 -2.16 22.82
C PHE A 130 -23.80 -3.55 23.24
N GLN A 131 -24.12 -4.55 22.42
CA GLN A 131 -23.69 -5.93 22.58
C GLN A 131 -22.30 -6.16 21.98
N SER A 132 -22.08 -5.65 20.77
CA SER A 132 -20.79 -5.74 20.07
C SER A 132 -20.58 -4.56 19.13
N PHE A 133 -19.30 -4.29 18.86
CA PHE A 133 -18.86 -3.44 17.75
C PHE A 133 -18.01 -4.31 16.83
N ASP A 134 -18.45 -4.47 15.59
CA ASP A 134 -17.73 -5.22 14.57
C ASP A 134 -17.25 -4.27 13.48
N ILE A 135 -15.96 -4.32 13.18
CA ILE A 135 -15.33 -3.53 12.12
C ILE A 135 -15.04 -4.47 10.94
N LYS A 136 -16.10 -4.87 10.23
CA LYS A 136 -16.10 -5.92 9.20
C LYS A 136 -17.01 -5.55 8.02
N GLU A 137 -16.62 -5.92 6.80
CA GLU A 137 -17.40 -5.73 5.57
C GLU A 137 -16.92 -6.69 4.47
N ALA A 138 -17.65 -6.84 3.37
CA ALA A 138 -17.12 -7.46 2.17
C ALA A 138 -15.82 -6.77 1.72
N GLY A 139 -14.77 -7.54 1.46
CA GLY A 139 -13.50 -7.01 1.01
C GLY A 139 -13.44 -6.82 -0.50
N THR A 140 -12.74 -5.78 -0.95
CA THR A 140 -12.52 -5.51 -2.37
C THR A 140 -11.12 -4.93 -2.60
N LEU A 141 -10.51 -5.36 -3.70
CA LEU A 141 -9.23 -4.82 -4.16
C LEU A 141 -9.44 -3.37 -4.60
N ASN A 142 -8.55 -2.48 -4.15
CA ASN A 142 -8.53 -1.05 -4.49
C ASN A 142 -9.85 -0.31 -4.22
N GLY A 143 -10.66 -0.76 -3.27
CA GLY A 143 -11.95 -0.10 -2.99
C GLY A 143 -12.91 -0.18 -4.17
N ASP A 144 -12.69 -1.09 -5.13
CA ASP A 144 -13.43 -1.10 -6.38
C ASP A 144 -14.81 -1.76 -6.18
N SER A 145 -15.77 -1.00 -5.65
CA SER A 145 -17.14 -1.41 -5.38
C SER A 145 -18.14 -0.43 -6.00
N LYS A 146 -19.35 -0.92 -6.30
CA LYS A 146 -20.45 -0.08 -6.81
C LYS A 146 -20.71 1.12 -5.90
N GLY A 147 -20.85 0.89 -4.60
CA GLY A 147 -21.17 1.97 -3.65
C GLY A 147 -20.07 3.02 -3.48
N ARG A 148 -18.80 2.66 -3.68
CA ARG A 148 -17.70 3.63 -3.69
C ARG A 148 -17.64 4.39 -5.03
N ARG A 149 -17.87 3.70 -6.15
CA ARG A 149 -17.92 4.34 -7.49
C ARG A 149 -19.05 5.38 -7.57
N GLU A 150 -20.23 5.06 -7.06
CA GLU A 150 -21.39 5.97 -7.03
C GLU A 150 -21.08 7.29 -6.28
N GLN A 151 -20.25 7.23 -5.24
CA GLN A 151 -19.82 8.43 -4.51
C GLN A 151 -18.91 9.34 -5.34
N ASP A 152 -18.27 8.83 -6.38
CA ASP A 152 -17.34 9.56 -7.22
C ASP A 152 -17.99 10.11 -8.51
N GLU A 153 -19.13 9.55 -8.94
CA GLU A 153 -19.77 9.83 -10.25
C GLU A 153 -20.05 11.32 -10.52
N SER A 154 -20.56 12.04 -9.52
CA SER A 154 -20.91 13.46 -9.64
C SER A 154 -19.73 14.39 -9.33
N LYS A 155 -18.61 13.86 -8.84
CA LYS A 155 -17.42 14.64 -8.50
C LYS A 155 -16.60 14.94 -9.75
N ARG A 156 -15.83 16.03 -9.67
CA ARG A 156 -14.86 16.44 -10.70
C ARG A 156 -13.49 15.94 -10.27
N LEU A 157 -13.16 14.73 -10.67
CA LEU A 157 -11.94 14.05 -10.23
C LEU A 157 -10.90 13.95 -11.34
N ASN A 158 -9.65 13.90 -10.93
CA ASN A 158 -8.52 13.51 -11.76
C ASN A 158 -7.56 12.62 -10.94
N HIS A 159 -6.33 12.45 -11.40
CA HIS A 159 -5.34 11.59 -10.74
C HIS A 159 -4.68 12.24 -9.51
N ILE A 160 -4.82 13.55 -9.32
CA ILE A 160 -4.28 14.29 -8.16
C ILE A 160 -5.32 14.54 -7.07
N THR A 161 -6.61 14.27 -7.34
CA THR A 161 -7.70 14.46 -6.37
C THR A 161 -8.05 13.15 -5.65
N LYS A 162 -8.44 13.26 -4.38
CA LYS A 162 -8.97 12.14 -3.57
C LYS A 162 -10.22 11.56 -4.20
N ARG A 163 -10.34 10.23 -4.14
CA ARG A 163 -11.45 9.43 -4.67
C ARG A 163 -11.81 8.31 -3.70
N GLU A 164 -13.04 7.82 -3.76
CA GLU A 164 -13.52 6.74 -2.90
C GLU A 164 -13.26 5.36 -3.51
N ALA A 165 -13.31 5.26 -4.83
CA ALA A 165 -13.09 4.02 -5.59
C ALA A 165 -11.84 4.09 -6.46
N GLY A 166 -10.92 3.16 -6.22
CA GLY A 166 -9.90 2.79 -7.18
C GLY A 166 -10.46 1.91 -8.30
N ARG A 167 -9.58 1.17 -8.98
CA ARG A 167 -9.96 0.14 -9.95
C ARG A 167 -9.15 -1.13 -9.70
N LYS A 168 -9.82 -2.28 -9.66
CA LYS A 168 -9.17 -3.56 -9.39
C LYS A 168 -8.61 -4.23 -10.63
N THR A 169 -9.10 -3.89 -11.82
CA THR A 169 -8.71 -4.52 -13.08
C THR A 169 -7.84 -3.60 -13.94
N MET A 170 -6.93 -4.22 -14.69
CA MET A 170 -6.25 -3.60 -15.83
C MET A 170 -7.25 -3.20 -16.91
N ASN A 171 -6.87 -2.26 -17.78
CA ASN A 171 -7.69 -1.78 -18.91
C ASN A 171 -9.12 -1.41 -18.49
N ASN A 172 -9.23 -0.57 -17.47
CA ASN A 172 -10.51 -0.11 -16.92
C ASN A 172 -10.97 1.20 -17.60
N ASN A 173 -12.10 1.72 -17.14
CA ASN A 173 -12.75 2.91 -17.70
C ASN A 173 -12.03 4.24 -17.45
N LEU A 174 -10.88 4.23 -16.76
CA LEU A 174 -10.11 5.43 -16.44
C LEU A 174 -8.62 5.30 -16.75
N SER A 175 -8.09 4.08 -16.73
CA SER A 175 -6.67 3.79 -16.91
C SER A 175 -6.44 2.40 -17.50
N ILE A 176 -5.30 2.23 -18.16
CA ILE A 176 -4.77 0.89 -18.47
C ILE A 176 -4.34 0.13 -17.21
N TYR A 177 -4.07 0.82 -16.09
CA TYR A 177 -3.62 0.24 -14.84
C TYR A 177 -4.75 0.05 -13.82
N ALA A 178 -4.69 -1.04 -13.06
CA ALA A 178 -5.42 -1.14 -11.79
C ALA A 178 -4.79 -0.16 -10.79
N PHE A 179 -5.59 0.51 -9.98
CA PHE A 179 -5.06 1.57 -9.11
C PHE A 179 -5.82 1.72 -7.80
N ASP A 180 -5.08 2.07 -6.76
CA ASP A 180 -5.54 2.37 -5.41
C ASP A 180 -6.16 3.78 -5.34
N PRO A 181 -7.26 3.99 -4.57
CA PRO A 181 -7.90 5.29 -4.44
C PRO A 181 -7.04 6.35 -3.73
N HIS A 182 -6.09 5.94 -2.88
CA HIS A 182 -5.17 6.82 -2.15
C HIS A 182 -3.89 7.18 -2.93
N GLN A 183 -3.69 6.69 -4.16
CA GLN A 183 -2.49 7.02 -4.95
C GLN A 183 -2.27 8.55 -5.12
N CYS A 184 -3.35 9.36 -5.05
CA CYS A 184 -3.26 10.82 -5.15
C CYS A 184 -2.39 11.42 -4.02
N SER A 185 -2.22 10.70 -2.91
CA SER A 185 -1.36 11.09 -1.78
C SER A 185 0.09 11.34 -2.22
N ARG A 186 0.54 10.78 -3.35
CA ARG A 186 1.86 11.05 -3.95
C ARG A 186 2.07 12.51 -4.35
N PHE A 187 0.97 13.26 -4.55
CA PHE A 187 0.97 14.68 -4.88
C PHE A 187 0.74 15.60 -3.66
N HIS A 188 0.40 15.03 -2.49
CA HIS A 188 0.06 15.77 -1.28
C HIS A 188 1.13 15.56 -0.22
N LYS A 189 1.99 16.58 -0.04
CA LYS A 189 3.12 16.50 0.90
C LYS A 189 2.63 16.16 2.32
N GLY A 190 3.20 15.10 2.89
CA GLY A 190 2.95 14.69 4.27
C GLY A 190 1.73 13.80 4.49
N GLU A 191 1.01 13.40 3.43
CA GLU A 191 -0.07 12.40 3.55
C GLU A 191 0.50 10.98 3.72
N ILE A 192 1.49 10.59 2.89
CA ILE A 192 2.23 9.34 3.09
C ILE A 192 3.25 9.55 4.21
N LYS A 193 3.07 8.85 5.34
CA LYS A 193 3.93 9.02 6.52
C LYS A 193 5.17 8.12 6.48
N MET A 194 5.05 6.94 5.87
CA MET A 194 6.16 6.02 5.71
C MET A 194 6.15 5.43 4.30
N MET A 195 7.30 5.43 3.65
CA MET A 195 7.50 4.90 2.30
C MET A 195 8.80 4.09 2.28
N SER A 196 8.78 2.95 1.58
CA SER A 196 9.98 2.15 1.34
C SER A 196 10.00 1.59 -0.08
N HIS A 197 11.21 1.32 -0.57
CA HIS A 197 11.45 0.49 -1.75
C HIS A 197 11.87 -0.92 -1.27
N PRO A 198 11.24 -1.99 -1.79
CA PRO A 198 11.64 -3.33 -1.41
C PRO A 198 12.93 -3.77 -2.11
N TYR A 199 13.55 -4.81 -1.58
CA TYR A 199 14.75 -5.42 -2.13
C TYR A 199 14.50 -6.87 -2.53
N LEU A 200 15.28 -7.32 -3.51
CA LEU A 200 15.51 -8.73 -3.80
C LEU A 200 16.84 -9.20 -3.20
N LEU A 201 16.90 -10.48 -2.90
CA LEU A 201 18.11 -11.13 -2.41
C LEU A 201 19.10 -11.42 -3.56
N PRO A 202 20.41 -11.61 -3.26
CA PRO A 202 21.46 -11.79 -4.27
C PRO A 202 21.29 -12.91 -5.31
N ASN A 203 20.46 -13.91 -5.03
CA ASN A 203 20.26 -15.06 -5.92
C ASN A 203 18.94 -14.99 -6.69
N ASP A 204 18.24 -13.86 -6.62
CA ASP A 204 16.95 -13.66 -7.28
C ASP A 204 17.11 -12.99 -8.64
N ASN A 205 16.99 -13.79 -9.70
CA ASN A 205 17.20 -13.39 -11.08
C ASN A 205 15.92 -12.97 -11.81
N ARG A 206 14.79 -12.82 -11.10
CA ARG A 206 13.51 -12.45 -11.73
C ARG A 206 13.60 -11.07 -12.39
N THR A 207 12.96 -10.92 -13.54
CA THR A 207 12.88 -9.63 -14.24
C THR A 207 11.89 -8.68 -13.57
N LYS A 208 11.87 -7.40 -14.01
CA LYS A 208 10.85 -6.43 -13.57
C LYS A 208 9.45 -6.97 -13.88
N GLU A 209 9.27 -7.51 -15.08
CA GLU A 209 8.00 -8.05 -15.58
C GLU A 209 7.54 -9.27 -14.80
N ASP A 210 8.46 -10.19 -14.44
CA ASP A 210 8.12 -11.36 -13.62
C ASP A 210 7.53 -10.95 -12.26
N ILE A 211 8.16 -9.96 -11.60
CA ILE A 211 7.73 -9.47 -10.29
C ILE A 211 6.39 -8.74 -10.39
N ILE A 212 6.21 -7.89 -11.40
CA ILE A 212 4.94 -7.21 -11.66
C ILE A 212 3.82 -8.24 -11.87
N GLU A 213 4.07 -9.28 -12.65
CA GLU A 213 3.10 -10.33 -12.92
C GLU A 213 2.76 -11.15 -11.66
N GLU A 214 3.75 -11.45 -10.82
CA GLU A 214 3.50 -12.09 -9.51
C GLU A 214 2.66 -11.20 -8.58
N ILE A 215 2.91 -9.90 -8.52
CA ILE A 215 2.11 -8.94 -7.75
C ILE A 215 0.67 -8.93 -8.24
N ARG A 216 0.45 -8.84 -9.56
CA ARG A 216 -0.87 -8.88 -10.20
C ARG A 216 -1.60 -10.18 -9.90
N LYS A 217 -0.92 -11.32 -10.05
CA LYS A 217 -1.48 -12.65 -9.74
C LYS A 217 -1.89 -12.77 -8.28
N PHE A 218 -1.04 -12.31 -7.36
CA PHE A 218 -1.37 -12.29 -5.94
C PHE A 218 -2.63 -11.43 -5.69
N ALA A 219 -2.62 -10.17 -6.14
CA ALA A 219 -3.70 -9.22 -5.91
C ALA A 219 -5.04 -9.72 -6.46
N ASN A 220 -5.06 -10.25 -7.69
CA ASN A 220 -6.25 -10.80 -8.32
C ASN A 220 -6.78 -12.05 -7.62
N SER A 221 -5.89 -12.86 -7.02
CA SER A 221 -6.28 -14.09 -6.32
C SER A 221 -6.63 -13.88 -4.85
N PHE A 222 -6.44 -12.67 -4.30
CA PHE A 222 -6.53 -12.43 -2.87
C PHE A 222 -7.92 -12.74 -2.30
N TYR A 223 -8.97 -12.28 -3.00
CA TYR A 223 -10.37 -12.49 -2.61
C TYR A 223 -10.70 -13.99 -2.47
N ASP A 224 -10.26 -14.81 -3.43
CA ASP A 224 -10.60 -16.23 -3.47
C ASP A 224 -9.68 -17.08 -2.57
N LYS A 225 -8.39 -16.75 -2.49
CA LYS A 225 -7.39 -17.57 -1.77
C LYS A 225 -7.23 -17.21 -0.30
N TYR A 226 -7.48 -15.97 0.09
CA TYR A 226 -7.17 -15.50 1.45
C TYR A 226 -8.40 -15.05 2.22
N SER A 227 -9.22 -14.17 1.66
CA SER A 227 -10.43 -13.69 2.32
C SER A 227 -11.37 -12.92 1.39
N LYS A 228 -12.66 -13.22 1.50
CA LYS A 228 -13.74 -12.42 0.92
C LYS A 228 -14.14 -11.23 1.79
N GLU A 229 -13.65 -11.20 3.02
CA GLU A 229 -13.95 -10.21 4.05
C GLU A 229 -12.79 -9.22 4.19
N TRP A 230 -13.14 -7.96 4.48
CA TRP A 230 -12.26 -6.98 5.06
C TRP A 230 -12.63 -6.81 6.54
N SER A 231 -11.64 -6.85 7.44
CA SER A 231 -11.87 -6.72 8.88
C SER A 231 -10.68 -6.11 9.61
N TRP A 232 -10.97 -5.37 10.69
CA TRP A 232 -9.97 -4.83 11.59
C TRP A 232 -10.20 -5.33 13.02
N TYR A 233 -9.15 -5.87 13.63
CA TYR A 233 -9.20 -6.45 14.98
C TYR A 233 -8.01 -6.01 15.85
N ASN A 234 -7.55 -4.78 15.67
CA ASN A 234 -6.46 -4.21 16.46
C ASN A 234 -5.21 -5.12 16.48
N ASP A 235 -4.73 -5.48 15.29
CA ASP A 235 -3.59 -6.39 15.06
C ASP A 235 -3.87 -7.85 15.46
N GLY A 236 -5.14 -8.23 15.60
CA GLY A 236 -5.58 -9.59 15.90
C GLY A 236 -5.31 -10.57 14.76
N TYR A 237 -5.03 -11.84 15.07
CA TYR A 237 -4.70 -12.88 14.08
C TYR A 237 -5.80 -13.13 13.01
N ASN A 238 -7.03 -12.73 13.31
CA ASN A 238 -8.21 -12.89 12.47
C ASN A 238 -8.51 -11.66 11.61
N GLU A 239 -7.74 -10.57 11.72
CA GLU A 239 -7.91 -9.42 10.84
C GLU A 239 -7.47 -9.72 9.41
N VAL A 240 -8.19 -9.12 8.47
CA VAL A 240 -7.84 -9.13 7.05
C VAL A 240 -8.12 -7.74 6.48
N ASN A 241 -7.10 -6.90 6.45
CA ASN A 241 -7.21 -5.51 5.97
C ASN A 241 -6.06 -5.17 5.00
N CYS A 242 -5.88 -3.89 4.71
CA CYS A 242 -4.81 -3.40 3.83
C CYS A 242 -3.39 -3.73 4.34
N HIS A 243 -3.16 -3.74 5.66
CA HIS A 243 -1.88 -4.13 6.25
C HIS A 243 -1.62 -5.62 6.02
N THR A 244 -2.59 -6.46 6.35
CA THR A 244 -2.52 -7.92 6.13
C THR A 244 -2.28 -8.25 4.66
N PHE A 245 -3.02 -7.60 3.75
CA PHE A 245 -2.85 -7.76 2.31
C PHE A 245 -1.41 -7.47 1.88
N LEU A 246 -0.85 -6.34 2.30
CA LEU A 246 0.50 -5.95 1.94
C LEU A 246 1.53 -6.95 2.51
N PHE A 247 1.44 -7.32 3.78
CA PHE A 247 2.42 -8.26 4.37
C PHE A 247 2.40 -9.62 3.67
N LEU A 248 1.20 -10.14 3.37
CA LEU A 248 1.07 -11.39 2.63
C LEU A 248 1.59 -11.26 1.20
N LEU A 249 1.35 -10.13 0.53
CA LEU A 249 1.87 -9.84 -0.81
C LEU A 249 3.40 -9.87 -0.81
N LEU A 250 4.02 -9.11 0.09
CA LEU A 250 5.48 -9.00 0.18
C LEU A 250 6.12 -10.37 0.49
N GLY A 251 5.59 -11.12 1.46
CA GLY A 251 6.07 -12.46 1.77
C GLY A 251 5.86 -13.46 0.64
N HIS A 252 4.72 -13.40 -0.05
CA HIS A 252 4.39 -14.28 -1.17
C HIS A 252 5.39 -14.08 -2.31
N VAL A 253 5.49 -12.83 -2.80
CA VAL A 253 6.39 -12.44 -3.90
C VAL A 253 7.86 -12.52 -3.47
N GLY A 254 8.16 -12.50 -2.17
CA GLY A 254 9.53 -12.56 -1.67
C GLY A 254 10.26 -11.21 -1.77
N LEU A 255 9.52 -10.13 -1.52
CA LEU A 255 10.03 -8.77 -1.50
C LEU A 255 10.41 -8.39 -0.08
N ALA A 256 11.69 -8.14 0.16
CA ALA A 256 12.20 -7.81 1.47
C ALA A 256 12.03 -6.31 1.74
N ASP A 257 11.49 -5.96 2.91
CA ASP A 257 11.08 -4.59 3.23
C ASP A 257 12.00 -3.97 4.31
N PRO A 258 12.71 -2.87 4.02
CA PRO A 258 13.64 -2.27 4.97
C PRO A 258 12.95 -1.73 6.23
N ILE A 259 11.68 -1.33 6.18
CA ILE A 259 10.96 -0.85 7.37
C ILE A 259 10.67 -2.00 8.33
N ILE A 260 10.27 -3.17 7.82
CA ILE A 260 10.15 -4.40 8.61
C ILE A 260 11.53 -4.82 9.13
N ALA A 261 12.56 -4.79 8.29
CA ALA A 261 13.93 -5.14 8.68
C ALA A 261 14.43 -4.30 9.86
N GLU A 262 14.14 -3.00 9.85
CA GLU A 262 14.51 -2.05 10.91
C GLU A 262 13.61 -2.10 12.14
N ASP A 263 12.63 -2.98 12.17
CA ASP A 263 11.67 -3.08 13.27
C ASP A 263 10.92 -1.75 13.47
N LYS A 264 10.53 -1.09 12.38
CA LYS A 264 9.81 0.20 12.40
C LYS A 264 8.30 0.07 12.13
N ASP A 265 7.82 -1.07 11.64
CA ASP A 265 6.39 -1.32 11.37
C ASP A 265 5.71 -1.99 12.58
N GLU A 266 5.15 -1.21 13.49
CA GLU A 266 4.51 -1.71 14.71
C GLU A 266 3.29 -2.62 14.43
N HIS A 267 2.57 -2.38 13.34
CA HIS A 267 1.45 -3.23 12.93
C HIS A 267 1.96 -4.62 12.53
N PHE A 268 3.03 -4.69 11.72
CA PHE A 268 3.64 -5.98 11.37
C PHE A 268 4.07 -6.76 12.62
N LYS A 269 4.77 -6.13 13.56
CA LYS A 269 5.26 -6.79 14.79
C LYS A 269 4.11 -7.41 15.59
N LYS A 270 3.07 -6.62 15.86
CA LYS A 270 1.93 -7.04 16.67
C LYS A 270 1.13 -8.13 15.97
N TYR A 271 0.83 -7.92 14.68
CA TYR A 271 0.08 -8.87 13.87
C TYR A 271 0.82 -10.21 13.77
N PHE A 272 2.10 -10.19 13.42
CA PHE A 272 2.88 -11.42 13.26
C PHE A 272 3.06 -12.16 14.58
N LYS A 273 3.24 -11.45 15.71
CA LYS A 273 3.24 -12.05 17.05
C LYS A 273 1.93 -12.80 17.34
N ASN A 274 0.78 -12.23 16.96
CA ASN A 274 -0.52 -12.87 17.14
C ASN A 274 -0.69 -14.09 16.21
N ILE A 275 -0.27 -14.00 14.95
CA ILE A 275 -0.26 -15.14 14.02
C ILE A 275 0.65 -16.26 14.55
N LYS A 276 1.84 -15.95 15.07
CA LYS A 276 2.78 -16.95 15.61
C LYS A 276 2.21 -17.73 16.79
N LYS A 277 1.47 -17.07 17.69
CA LYS A 277 0.74 -17.72 18.80
C LYS A 277 -0.36 -18.67 18.30
N ARG A 278 -0.93 -18.38 17.14
CA ARG A 278 -2.09 -19.05 16.54
C ARG A 278 -1.77 -19.70 15.19
N LYS A 279 -0.52 -20.15 15.03
CA LYS A 279 0.01 -20.69 13.76
C LYS A 279 -0.77 -21.88 13.22
N LYS A 280 -1.48 -22.61 14.09
CA LYS A 280 -2.36 -23.72 13.69
C LYS A 280 -3.65 -23.25 13.04
N GLU A 281 -4.17 -22.07 13.44
CA GLU A 281 -5.39 -21.48 12.88
C GLU A 281 -5.16 -20.81 11.53
N LYS A 282 -3.95 -20.28 11.30
CA LYS A 282 -3.56 -19.58 10.05
C LYS A 282 -2.18 -20.06 9.53
N PRO A 283 -2.03 -21.35 9.16
CA PRO A 283 -0.72 -21.92 8.82
C PRO A 283 -0.08 -21.27 7.59
N ILE A 284 -0.87 -20.98 6.56
CA ILE A 284 -0.39 -20.32 5.33
C ILE A 284 0.13 -18.90 5.64
N TYR A 285 -0.59 -18.14 6.47
CA TYR A 285 -0.18 -16.79 6.83
C TYR A 285 1.11 -16.85 7.65
N PHE A 286 1.19 -17.76 8.62
CA PHE A 286 2.39 -17.95 9.42
C PHE A 286 3.61 -18.26 8.52
N GLN A 287 3.47 -19.15 7.54
CA GLN A 287 4.55 -19.47 6.60
C GLN A 287 4.99 -18.24 5.78
N ILE A 288 4.03 -17.52 5.20
CA ILE A 288 4.31 -16.34 4.35
C ILE A 288 4.96 -15.21 5.15
N LEU A 289 4.44 -14.93 6.35
CA LEU A 289 4.95 -13.85 7.20
C LEU A 289 6.30 -14.20 7.82
N THR A 290 6.57 -15.47 8.12
CA THR A 290 7.91 -15.94 8.52
C THR A 290 8.90 -15.70 7.39
N LYS A 291 8.54 -16.07 6.15
CA LYS A 291 9.36 -15.78 4.97
C LYS A 291 9.63 -14.27 4.84
N LEU A 292 8.63 -13.42 5.03
CA LEU A 292 8.79 -11.96 4.98
C LEU A 292 9.76 -11.44 6.07
N GLU A 293 9.61 -11.90 7.31
CA GLU A 293 10.51 -11.55 8.42
C GLU A 293 11.95 -11.96 8.09
N ASP A 294 12.14 -13.21 7.65
CA ASP A 294 13.47 -13.78 7.34
C ASP A 294 14.18 -13.02 6.21
N ILE A 295 13.49 -12.76 5.10
CA ILE A 295 14.10 -12.04 3.97
C ILE A 295 14.41 -10.58 4.31
N SER A 296 13.55 -9.93 5.11
CA SER A 296 13.77 -8.54 5.52
C SER A 296 14.93 -8.45 6.50
N LYS A 297 15.04 -9.38 7.45
CA LYS A 297 16.16 -9.45 8.39
C LYS A 297 17.51 -9.62 7.69
N LYS A 298 17.55 -10.42 6.60
CA LYS A 298 18.76 -10.61 5.78
C LYS A 298 19.27 -9.29 5.18
N ILE A 299 18.40 -8.36 4.78
CA ILE A 299 18.83 -7.03 4.37
C ILE A 299 19.59 -6.36 5.52
N LYS A 300 19.02 -6.37 6.74
CA LYS A 300 19.59 -5.68 7.89
C LYS A 300 20.95 -6.22 8.33
N GLU A 301 21.12 -7.53 8.28
CA GLU A 301 22.39 -8.21 8.56
C GLU A 301 23.49 -7.88 7.53
N ASN A 302 23.10 -7.34 6.37
CA ASN A 302 23.98 -6.98 5.28
C ASN A 302 23.97 -5.47 4.99
N TYR A 303 23.59 -4.64 5.97
CA TYR A 303 23.78 -3.21 5.84
C TYR A 303 25.28 -2.86 5.91
N GLU A 304 25.75 -2.13 4.91
CA GLU A 304 27.06 -1.51 4.90
C GLU A 304 26.91 -0.02 5.22
N TYR A 305 27.87 0.50 5.98
CA TYR A 305 27.93 1.91 6.33
C TYR A 305 29.10 2.53 5.59
N LYS A 306 28.83 3.56 4.80
CA LYS A 306 29.87 4.38 4.20
C LYS A 306 29.87 5.74 4.89
N VAL A 307 30.97 6.07 5.53
CA VAL A 307 31.23 7.43 6.03
C VAL A 307 31.91 8.18 4.89
N ALA A 308 31.24 9.20 4.36
CA ALA A 308 31.86 10.13 3.43
C ALA A 308 32.33 11.34 4.23
N CYS A 309 33.65 11.38 4.45
CA CYS A 309 34.42 12.57 4.76
C CYS A 309 35.24 12.88 3.48
#